data_AF-A0A183UZA9-F1
#
_entry.id   AF-A0A183UZA9-F1
#
_cell.length_a   1.000
_cell.length_b   1.000
_cell.length_c   1.000
_cell.angle_alpha   90.00
_cell.angle_beta   90.00
_cell.angle_gamma   90.00
#
_symmetry.space_group_name_H-M   'P 1'
#
loop_
_entity.id
_entity.type
_entity.pdbx_description
1 polymer ?
#
loop_
_entity_poly.entity_id
_entity_poly.type
_entity_poly.pdbx_seq_one_letter_code
_entity_poly.pdbx_strand_id
1 'polypeptide(L)'
;MEIENIVANTVYIKARESGGQKKGKSKKWKNYLQFPHYSECLYLRSEIDVSYGFIVEKQPIGKLLFQQFCETNLQYSQACSFLLKVQEYETSDDDGESRRTLAKSIAAMLSPSSETPCSSQELLWCSFLSDQLISKCLSVADHATHESEPSGDIFSEACKQVRTFLAAEPFREFIETKYFHRYLQWKWLEKRPVDKHTFRLYRVLGKGGFGEVCACQ
;
A
#
# COMPACT_ATOMS: atom_id res chain seq x y z
N MET A 1 -21.65 -24.15 -33.99
CA MET A 1 -20.21 -23.82 -34.07
C MET A 1 -19.94 -22.35 -34.43
N GLU A 2 -20.35 -21.84 -35.59
CA GLU A 2 -20.01 -20.46 -35.99
C GLU A 2 -20.75 -19.38 -35.16
N ILE A 3 -22.06 -19.56 -34.93
CA ILE A 3 -22.88 -18.65 -34.11
C ILE A 3 -22.41 -18.64 -32.65
N GLU A 4 -22.10 -19.81 -32.07
CA GLU A 4 -21.64 -19.93 -30.68
C GLU A 4 -20.30 -19.20 -30.46
N ASN A 5 -19.38 -19.30 -31.42
CA ASN A 5 -18.10 -18.59 -31.39
C ASN A 5 -18.31 -17.07 -31.46
N ILE A 6 -19.20 -16.59 -32.34
CA ILE A 6 -19.52 -15.16 -32.46
C ILE A 6 -20.14 -14.64 -31.17
N VAL A 7 -21.07 -15.38 -30.57
CA VAL A 7 -21.70 -15.02 -29.29
C VAL A 7 -20.65 -14.96 -28.18
N ALA A 8 -19.80 -15.97 -28.04
CA ALA A 8 -18.78 -16.02 -27.00
C ALA A 8 -17.74 -14.88 -27.13
N ASN A 9 -17.36 -14.54 -28.36
CA ASN A 9 -16.45 -13.41 -28.65
C ASN A 9 -17.08 -12.06 -28.28
N THR A 10 -18.34 -11.86 -28.66
CA THR A 10 -19.07 -10.62 -28.39
C THR A 10 -19.24 -10.41 -26.89
N VAL A 11 -19.60 -11.46 -26.15
CA VAL A 11 -19.73 -11.40 -24.68
C VAL A 11 -18.39 -11.11 -24.01
N TYR A 12 -17.30 -11.72 -24.48
CA TYR A 12 -15.95 -11.49 -23.92
C TYR A 12 -15.45 -10.06 -24.16
N ILE A 13 -15.61 -9.51 -25.38
CA ILE A 13 -15.22 -8.12 -25.69
C ILE A 13 -15.99 -7.14 -24.81
N LYS A 14 -17.30 -7.33 -24.68
CA LYS A 14 -18.15 -6.50 -23.81
C LYS A 14 -17.74 -6.56 -22.33
N ALA A 15 -17.26 -7.73 -21.87
CA ALA A 15 -16.74 -7.87 -20.51
C ALA A 15 -15.42 -7.11 -20.31
N ARG A 16 -14.56 -7.03 -21.33
CA ARG A 16 -13.27 -6.30 -21.29
C ARG A 16 -13.43 -4.78 -21.31
N GLU A 17 -14.33 -4.26 -22.15
CA GLU A 17 -14.43 -2.82 -22.39
C GLU A 17 -14.94 -2.03 -21.18
N SER A 18 -15.76 -2.65 -20.32
CA SER A 18 -16.20 -2.01 -19.07
C SER A 18 -17.00 -2.91 -18.14
N GLY A 19 -17.52 -4.07 -18.59
CA GLY A 19 -18.44 -4.86 -17.76
C GLY A 19 -19.68 -4.07 -17.29
N GLY A 20 -20.05 -3.01 -18.01
CA GLY A 20 -21.17 -2.10 -17.69
C GLY A 20 -20.91 -1.11 -16.54
N GLN A 21 -21.95 -0.41 -16.10
CA GLN A 21 -21.86 0.65 -15.05
C GLN A 21 -21.22 0.18 -13.72
N LYS A 22 -21.27 -1.12 -13.42
CA LYS A 22 -20.71 -1.71 -12.19
C LYS A 22 -19.30 -2.28 -12.37
N LYS A 23 -18.62 -1.98 -13.49
CA LYS A 23 -17.28 -2.51 -13.79
C LYS A 23 -17.22 -4.04 -13.70
N GLY A 24 -18.26 -4.73 -14.19
CA GLY A 24 -18.38 -6.20 -14.15
C GLY A 24 -18.88 -6.82 -12.83
N LYS A 25 -19.03 -6.05 -11.74
CA LYS A 25 -19.44 -6.60 -10.43
C LYS A 25 -20.86 -7.17 -10.47
N SER A 26 -21.07 -8.30 -9.79
CA SER A 26 -22.41 -8.88 -9.54
C SER A 26 -23.35 -7.84 -8.90
N LYS A 27 -24.64 -7.86 -9.24
CA LYS A 27 -25.63 -7.00 -8.57
C LYS A 27 -25.67 -7.23 -7.05
N LYS A 28 -25.37 -8.44 -6.60
CA LYS A 28 -25.36 -8.88 -5.18
C LYS A 28 -23.95 -8.90 -4.56
N TRP A 29 -22.95 -8.24 -5.17
CA TRP A 29 -21.54 -8.33 -4.71
C TRP A 29 -21.35 -7.95 -3.23
N LYS A 30 -22.14 -7.01 -2.72
CA LYS A 30 -22.11 -6.61 -1.30
C LYS A 30 -22.52 -7.74 -0.36
N ASN A 31 -23.46 -8.60 -0.78
CA ASN A 31 -23.88 -9.76 0.00
C ASN A 31 -22.79 -10.84 -0.07
N TYR A 32 -22.16 -11.01 -1.24
CA TYR A 32 -21.07 -11.97 -1.39
C TYR A 32 -19.83 -11.60 -0.59
N LEU A 33 -19.53 -10.30 -0.45
CA LEU A 33 -18.38 -9.79 0.31
C LEU A 33 -18.80 -9.11 1.62
N GLN A 34 -19.92 -9.56 2.20
CA GLN A 34 -20.37 -9.05 3.48
C GLN A 34 -19.41 -9.49 4.58
N PHE A 35 -18.97 -8.54 5.40
CA PHE A 35 -18.14 -8.86 6.55
C PHE A 35 -18.97 -9.54 7.65
N PRO A 36 -18.40 -10.55 8.33
CA PRO A 36 -18.95 -11.05 9.58
C PRO A 36 -18.77 -10.02 10.70
N HIS A 37 -19.36 -10.25 11.87
CA HIS A 37 -19.05 -9.43 13.03
C HIS A 37 -17.58 -9.58 13.42
N TYR A 38 -16.93 -8.51 13.91
CA TYR A 38 -15.48 -8.52 14.16
C TYR A 38 -15.07 -9.59 15.18
N SER A 39 -15.93 -9.87 16.17
CA SER A 39 -15.69 -10.92 17.17
C SER A 39 -15.55 -12.31 16.55
N GLU A 40 -16.22 -12.58 15.44
CA GLU A 40 -16.12 -13.86 14.71
C GLU A 40 -14.76 -14.01 14.02
N CYS A 41 -13.98 -12.93 13.88
CA CYS A 41 -12.68 -12.93 13.22
C CYS A 41 -11.50 -12.98 14.19
N LEU A 42 -11.72 -12.87 15.51
CA LEU A 42 -10.63 -12.73 16.49
C LEU A 42 -9.70 -13.95 16.52
N TYR A 43 -10.22 -15.15 16.25
CA TYR A 43 -9.42 -16.38 16.17
C TYR A 43 -8.31 -16.30 15.10
N LEU A 44 -8.50 -15.49 14.05
CA LEU A 44 -7.51 -15.31 13.00
C LEU A 44 -6.21 -14.69 13.52
N ARG A 45 -6.27 -13.96 14.64
CA ARG A 45 -5.07 -13.37 15.27
C ARG A 45 -4.03 -14.44 15.65
N SER A 46 -4.46 -15.64 16.02
CA SER A 46 -3.55 -16.77 16.32
C SER A 46 -3.18 -17.61 15.10
N GLU A 47 -3.85 -17.44 13.96
CA GLU A 47 -3.61 -18.25 12.75
C GLU A 47 -2.76 -17.56 11.70
N ILE A 48 -2.54 -16.25 11.82
CA ILE A 48 -1.76 -15.45 10.86
C ILE A 48 -0.50 -14.92 11.53
N ASP A 49 0.49 -14.59 10.71
CA ASP A 49 1.67 -13.85 11.14
C ASP A 49 1.26 -12.40 11.49
N VAL A 50 1.35 -12.03 12.77
CA VAL A 50 1.05 -10.67 13.26
C VAL A 50 2.36 -9.90 13.45
N SER A 51 3.06 -9.67 12.35
CA SER A 51 4.26 -8.83 12.28
C SER A 51 4.06 -7.65 11.34
N TYR A 52 4.77 -6.55 11.58
CA TYR A 52 4.77 -5.38 10.70
C TYR A 52 5.19 -5.76 9.27
N GLY A 53 6.25 -6.56 9.14
CA GLY A 53 6.75 -7.02 7.84
C GLY A 53 5.73 -7.87 7.06
N PHE A 54 4.89 -8.66 7.74
CA PHE A 54 3.81 -9.38 7.07
C PHE A 54 2.64 -8.46 6.74
N ILE A 55 2.06 -7.79 7.74
CA ILE A 55 0.79 -7.08 7.59
C ILE A 55 0.93 -5.78 6.81
N VAL A 56 1.99 -5.00 7.06
CA VAL A 56 2.12 -3.65 6.50
C VAL A 56 2.97 -3.66 5.23
N GLU A 57 4.06 -4.43 5.19
CA GLU A 57 4.95 -4.42 4.01
C GLU A 57 4.47 -5.36 2.90
N LYS A 58 3.95 -6.56 3.23
CA LYS A 58 3.60 -7.59 2.22
C LYS A 58 2.12 -7.61 1.84
N GLN A 59 1.22 -7.08 2.67
CA GLN A 59 -0.22 -7.21 2.47
C GLN A 59 -0.84 -5.85 2.10
N PRO A 60 -1.32 -5.63 0.85
CA PRO A 60 -1.80 -4.32 0.40
C PRO A 60 -2.94 -3.74 1.24
N ILE A 61 -3.90 -4.57 1.64
CA ILE A 61 -5.02 -4.14 2.50
C ILE A 61 -4.51 -3.79 3.91
N GLY A 62 -3.55 -4.55 4.44
CA GLY A 62 -2.93 -4.27 5.73
C GLY A 62 -2.16 -2.95 5.72
N LYS A 63 -1.37 -2.69 4.66
CA LYS A 63 -0.71 -1.40 4.40
C LYS A 63 -1.69 -0.23 4.43
N LEU A 64 -2.79 -0.34 3.68
CA LEU A 64 -3.80 0.72 3.60
C LEU A 64 -4.48 0.99 4.95
N LEU A 65 -4.84 -0.05 5.69
CA LEU A 65 -5.48 0.10 7.00
C LEU A 65 -4.50 0.66 8.04
N PHE A 66 -3.22 0.30 7.98
CA PHE A 66 -2.18 0.87 8.82
C PHE A 66 -1.97 2.36 8.51
N GLN A 67 -1.96 2.75 7.24
CA GLN A 67 -1.89 4.17 6.85
C GLN A 67 -3.09 4.98 7.38
N GLN A 68 -4.31 4.45 7.27
CA GLN A 68 -5.51 5.08 7.85
C GLN A 68 -5.47 5.18 9.38
N PHE A 69 -4.79 4.24 10.05
CA PHE A 69 -4.52 4.36 11.47
C PHE A 69 -3.49 5.46 11.75
N CYS A 70 -2.40 5.52 10.98
CA CYS A 70 -1.37 6.55 11.14
C CYS A 70 -1.89 7.97 10.92
N GLU A 71 -2.91 8.17 10.07
CA GLU A 71 -3.58 9.47 9.90
C GLU A 71 -4.18 10.03 11.21
N THR A 72 -4.41 9.20 12.22
CA THR A 72 -4.97 9.62 13.52
C THR A 72 -3.94 10.25 14.47
N ASN A 73 -2.64 10.13 14.16
CA ASN A 73 -1.54 10.67 14.95
C ASN A 73 -0.57 11.44 14.04
N LEU A 74 -0.25 12.69 14.40
CA LEU A 74 0.56 13.57 13.56
C LEU A 74 1.95 12.98 13.25
N GLN A 75 2.64 12.43 14.26
CA GLN A 75 3.97 11.83 14.11
C GLN A 75 3.93 10.60 13.19
N TYR A 76 2.93 9.73 13.35
CA TYR A 76 2.80 8.53 12.52
C TYR A 76 2.44 8.88 11.08
N SER A 77 1.55 9.86 10.91
CA SER A 77 1.17 10.38 9.59
C SER A 77 2.37 10.95 8.85
N GLN A 78 3.21 11.74 9.52
CA GLN A 78 4.44 12.29 8.96
C GLN A 78 5.45 11.19 8.59
N ALA A 79 5.64 10.19 9.46
CA ALA A 79 6.49 9.03 9.17
C ALA A 79 6.00 8.23 7.95
N CYS A 80 4.69 7.99 7.82
CA CYS A 80 4.11 7.35 6.65
C CYS A 80 4.26 8.18 5.37
N SER A 81 4.03 9.51 5.46
CA SER A 81 4.21 10.44 4.35
C SER A 81 5.66 10.46 3.86
N PHE A 82 6.62 10.46 4.79
CA PHE A 82 8.04 10.36 4.47
C PHE A 82 8.35 9.09 3.65
N LEU A 83 7.91 7.92 4.10
CA LEU A 83 8.14 6.66 3.38
C LEU A 83 7.48 6.66 1.99
N LEU A 84 6.30 7.24 1.84
CA LEU A 84 5.63 7.36 0.55
C LEU A 84 6.39 8.26 -0.42
N LYS A 85 6.91 9.40 0.08
CA LYS A 85 7.72 10.31 -0.71
C LYS A 85 9.05 9.70 -1.14
N VAL A 86 9.70 8.95 -0.26
CA VAL A 86 10.91 8.21 -0.65
C VAL A 86 10.59 7.12 -1.67
N GLN A 87 9.47 6.40 -1.51
CA GLN A 87 9.03 5.42 -2.51
C GLN A 87 8.76 6.09 -3.88
N GLU A 88 8.11 7.26 -3.90
CA GLU A 88 7.90 8.06 -5.11
C GLU A 88 9.24 8.49 -5.73
N TYR A 89 10.19 8.91 -4.91
CA TYR A 89 11.55 9.26 -5.34
C TYR A 89 12.30 8.06 -5.96
N GLU A 90 12.25 6.88 -5.34
CA GLU A 90 12.90 5.65 -5.81
C GLU A 90 12.26 5.08 -7.09
N THR A 91 10.98 5.40 -7.34
CA THR A 91 10.21 4.89 -8.49
C THR A 91 9.97 5.93 -9.57
N SER A 92 10.43 7.17 -9.38
CA SER A 92 10.39 8.21 -10.40
C SER A 92 11.37 7.86 -11.51
N ASP A 93 10.86 7.43 -12.66
CA ASP A 93 11.66 7.24 -13.88
C ASP A 93 12.41 8.53 -14.24
N ASP A 94 13.70 8.39 -14.62
CA ASP A 94 14.80 9.27 -15.10
C ASP A 94 14.62 10.79 -15.36
N ASP A 95 13.49 11.43 -15.04
CA ASP A 95 13.38 12.88 -14.98
C ASP A 95 14.16 13.40 -13.76
N GLY A 96 15.41 13.80 -14.02
CA GLY A 96 16.30 14.37 -13.02
C GLY A 96 15.68 15.57 -12.29
N GLU A 97 14.78 16.34 -12.91
CA GLU A 97 14.12 17.48 -12.25
C GLU A 97 13.05 17.03 -11.26
N SER A 98 12.25 16.02 -11.62
CA SER A 98 11.31 15.36 -10.70
C SER A 98 12.04 14.78 -9.49
N ARG A 99 13.13 14.03 -9.72
CA ARG A 99 13.95 13.46 -8.63
C ARG A 99 14.55 14.54 -7.73
N ARG A 100 15.05 15.65 -8.28
CA ARG A 100 15.55 16.80 -7.50
C ARG A 100 14.46 17.45 -6.67
N THR A 101 13.26 17.63 -7.24
CA THR A 101 12.12 18.23 -6.53
C THR A 101 11.67 17.33 -5.37
N LEU A 102 11.60 16.03 -5.60
CA LEU A 102 11.27 15.05 -4.56
C LEU A 102 12.35 15.01 -3.47
N ALA A 103 13.64 15.02 -3.83
CA ALA A 103 14.73 15.07 -2.85
C ALA A 103 14.66 16.33 -1.97
N LYS A 104 14.40 17.51 -2.54
CA LYS A 104 14.18 18.75 -1.79
C LYS A 104 12.97 18.66 -0.86
N SER A 105 11.86 18.10 -1.35
CA SER A 105 10.67 17.90 -0.54
C SER A 105 10.91 16.93 0.62
N ILE A 106 11.69 15.87 0.41
CA ILE A 106 12.05 14.90 1.45
C ILE A 106 12.98 15.55 2.48
N ALA A 107 13.98 16.30 2.02
CA ALA A 107 14.89 17.07 2.88
C ALA A 107 14.12 18.07 3.75
N ALA A 108 13.18 18.82 3.17
CA ALA A 108 12.35 19.77 3.90
C ALA A 108 11.50 19.12 5.00
N MET A 109 11.06 17.86 4.82
CA MET A 109 10.35 17.12 5.88
C MET A 109 11.26 16.72 7.05
N LEU A 110 12.56 16.56 6.82
CA LEU A 110 13.55 16.21 7.85
C LEU A 110 14.11 17.45 8.56
N SER A 111 14.06 18.62 7.92
CA SER A 111 14.54 19.88 8.50
C SER A 111 13.59 20.40 9.59
N PRO A 112 14.13 20.87 10.73
CA PRO A 112 13.35 21.65 11.67
C PRO A 112 12.93 22.97 11.01
N SER A 113 11.62 23.22 10.91
CA SER A 113 11.08 24.46 10.34
C SER A 113 11.64 25.68 11.07
N SER A 114 12.43 26.50 10.38
CA SER A 114 13.01 27.74 10.92
C SER A 114 12.04 28.93 10.95
N GLU A 115 10.81 28.77 10.46
CA GLU A 115 9.85 29.88 10.25
C GLU A 115 8.75 29.98 11.30
N THR A 116 8.77 29.19 12.38
CA THR A 116 7.72 29.23 13.41
C THR A 116 8.28 29.69 14.77
N PRO A 117 8.26 31.01 15.06
CA PRO A 117 8.63 31.50 16.38
C PRO A 117 7.42 31.38 17.31
N CYS A 118 7.28 30.29 18.07
CA CYS A 118 6.64 30.34 19.41
C CYS A 118 6.58 29.00 20.15
N SER A 119 7.18 28.99 21.34
CA SER A 119 6.61 28.52 22.61
C SER A 119 5.80 27.22 22.66
N SER A 120 6.30 26.14 22.08
CA SER A 120 6.07 24.77 22.58
C SER A 120 7.01 23.88 21.81
N GLN A 121 7.61 22.90 22.47
CA GLN A 121 8.39 21.84 21.84
C GLN A 121 7.48 21.09 20.85
N GLU A 122 7.33 21.58 19.62
CA GLU A 122 6.79 20.75 18.53
C GLU A 122 7.83 19.68 18.30
N LEU A 123 7.58 18.52 18.91
CA LEU A 123 8.37 17.32 18.79
C LEU A 123 8.57 17.06 17.30
N LEU A 124 9.81 17.22 16.84
CA LEU A 124 10.22 16.74 15.53
C LEU A 124 9.71 15.31 15.38
N TRP A 125 8.89 15.07 14.36
CA TRP A 125 8.28 13.76 14.16
C TRP A 125 9.34 12.66 14.04
N CYS A 126 10.51 13.04 13.55
CA CYS A 126 11.70 12.23 13.36
C CYS A 126 12.68 12.29 14.55
N SER A 127 12.25 12.57 15.77
CA SER A 127 13.13 12.62 16.96
C SER A 127 13.88 11.31 17.25
N PHE A 128 13.47 10.19 16.65
CA PHE A 128 14.15 8.91 16.69
C PHE A 128 15.31 8.77 15.68
N LEU A 129 15.45 9.70 14.73
CA LEU A 129 16.58 9.76 13.79
C LEU A 129 17.74 10.53 14.44
N SER A 130 18.98 10.10 14.16
CA SER A 130 20.16 10.83 14.65
C SER A 130 20.40 12.12 13.84
N ASP A 131 20.88 13.16 14.51
CA ASP A 131 21.23 14.45 13.86
C ASP A 131 22.27 14.27 12.75
N GLN A 132 23.17 13.29 12.89
CA GLN A 132 24.15 12.93 11.87
C GLN A 132 23.48 12.36 10.61
N LEU A 133 22.46 11.52 10.77
CA LEU A 133 21.72 10.95 9.66
C LEU A 133 20.89 12.01 8.94
N ILE A 134 20.21 12.87 9.70
CA ILE A 134 19.46 14.01 9.15
C ILE A 134 20.41 14.91 8.35
N SER A 135 21.53 15.32 8.95
CA SER A 135 22.53 16.17 8.29
C SER A 135 23.10 15.53 7.02
N LYS A 136 23.33 14.21 7.01
CA LYS A 136 23.75 13.46 5.82
C LYS A 136 22.68 13.52 4.73
N CYS A 137 21.42 13.23 5.06
CA CYS A 137 20.31 13.30 4.09
C CYS A 137 20.15 14.71 3.50
N LEU A 138 20.26 15.76 4.32
CA LEU A 138 20.20 17.15 3.87
C LEU A 138 21.35 17.50 2.93
N SER A 139 22.59 17.24 3.33
CA SER A 139 23.77 17.54 2.51
C SER A 139 23.75 16.83 1.16
N VAL A 140 23.38 15.55 1.13
CA VAL A 140 23.34 14.77 -0.12
C VAL A 140 22.19 15.22 -1.01
N ALA A 141 21.02 15.56 -0.44
CA ALA A 141 19.92 16.14 -1.20
C ALA A 141 20.32 17.50 -1.81
N ASP A 142 21.02 18.35 -1.07
CA ASP A 142 21.51 19.64 -1.58
C ASP A 142 22.55 19.45 -2.70
N HIS A 143 23.57 18.63 -2.49
CA HIS A 143 24.61 18.37 -3.50
C HIS A 143 24.06 17.77 -4.80
N ALA A 144 23.11 16.85 -4.70
CA ALA A 144 22.50 16.23 -5.85
C ALA A 144 21.51 17.14 -6.60
N THR A 145 21.23 18.32 -6.07
CA THR A 145 20.48 19.35 -6.80
C THR A 145 21.36 20.25 -7.66
N HIS A 146 22.69 20.25 -7.44
CA HIS A 146 23.60 21.20 -8.07
C HIS A 146 24.52 20.60 -9.14
N GLU A 147 25.01 19.35 -9.00
CA GLU A 147 26.13 18.89 -9.84
C GLU A 147 26.01 17.46 -10.41
N SER A 148 25.20 16.57 -9.82
CA SER A 148 25.08 15.16 -10.24
C SER A 148 23.68 14.61 -9.98
N GLU A 149 23.26 13.56 -10.71
CA GLU A 149 21.99 12.91 -10.44
C GLU A 149 21.99 12.28 -9.04
N PRO A 150 20.95 12.51 -8.22
CA PRO A 150 20.85 11.92 -6.89
C PRO A 150 20.76 10.40 -7.01
N SER A 151 21.60 9.68 -6.25
CA SER A 151 21.55 8.22 -6.19
C SER A 151 20.21 7.75 -5.63
N GLY A 152 19.64 6.67 -6.18
CA GLY A 152 18.31 6.21 -5.77
C GLY A 152 18.19 5.81 -4.29
N ASP A 153 19.31 5.63 -3.58
CA ASP A 153 19.38 5.06 -2.24
C ASP A 153 19.75 6.06 -1.11
N ILE A 154 19.76 7.37 -1.39
CA ILE A 154 20.16 8.43 -0.43
C ILE A 154 19.41 8.34 0.90
N PHE A 155 18.12 7.99 0.86
CA PHE A 155 17.24 7.94 2.02
C PHE A 155 17.07 6.52 2.60
N SER A 156 17.82 5.53 2.12
CA SER A 156 17.66 4.12 2.50
C SER A 156 17.79 3.87 4.00
N GLU A 157 18.82 4.44 4.65
CA GLU A 157 19.04 4.28 6.09
C GLU A 157 17.98 5.03 6.92
N ALA A 158 17.56 6.23 6.48
CA ALA A 158 16.46 6.95 7.10
C ALA A 158 15.14 6.15 7.00
N CYS A 159 14.85 5.57 5.83
CA CYS A 159 13.70 4.69 5.64
C CYS A 159 13.74 3.48 6.56
N LYS A 160 14.91 2.86 6.73
CA LYS A 160 15.08 1.72 7.64
C LYS A 160 14.76 2.10 9.09
N GLN A 161 15.22 3.25 9.55
CA GLN A 161 14.91 3.73 10.90
C GLN A 161 13.44 4.12 11.07
N VAL A 162 12.84 4.79 10.08
CA VAL A 162 11.40 5.11 10.09
C VAL A 162 10.54 3.84 10.09
N ARG A 163 10.90 2.83 9.30
CA ARG A 163 10.22 1.52 9.33
C ARG A 163 10.38 0.83 10.67
N THR A 164 11.57 0.89 11.28
CA THR A 164 11.82 0.33 12.61
C THR A 164 10.98 1.02 13.67
N PHE A 165 10.86 2.35 13.61
CA PHE A 165 9.96 3.13 14.46
C PHE A 165 8.50 2.69 14.27
N LEU A 166 7.99 2.66 13.03
CA LEU A 166 6.61 2.26 12.74
C LEU A 166 6.30 0.81 13.13
N ALA A 167 7.30 -0.08 13.04
CA ALA A 167 7.18 -1.49 13.40
C ALA A 167 7.16 -1.75 14.92
N ALA A 168 7.54 -0.76 15.73
CA ALA A 168 7.58 -0.85 17.18
C ALA A 168 6.23 -0.43 17.79
N GLU A 169 6.21 0.66 18.56
CA GLU A 169 5.03 1.14 19.28
C GLU A 169 3.82 1.42 18.38
N PRO A 170 3.96 2.09 17.21
CA PRO A 170 2.81 2.38 16.35
C PRO A 170 2.12 1.10 15.84
N PHE A 171 2.90 0.06 15.50
CA PHE A 171 2.33 -1.22 15.10
C PHE A 171 1.67 -1.95 16.28
N ARG A 172 2.26 -1.87 17.48
CA ARG A 172 1.67 -2.43 18.70
C ARG A 172 0.33 -1.77 19.04
N GLU A 173 0.20 -0.47 18.85
CA GLU A 173 -1.06 0.25 19.01
C GLU A 173 -2.06 -0.15 17.92
N PHE A 174 -1.62 -0.20 16.66
CA PHE A 174 -2.46 -0.56 15.51
C PHE A 174 -3.21 -1.88 15.72
N ILE A 175 -2.53 -2.92 16.21
CA ILE A 175 -3.12 -4.26 16.40
C ILE A 175 -4.19 -4.31 17.49
N GLU A 176 -4.30 -3.28 18.33
CA GLU A 176 -5.36 -3.14 19.35
C GLU A 176 -6.52 -2.24 18.89
N THR A 177 -6.48 -1.75 17.64
CA THR A 177 -7.50 -0.83 17.11
C THR A 177 -8.55 -1.52 16.23
N LYS A 178 -9.63 -0.77 15.96
CA LYS A 178 -10.65 -1.13 14.96
C LYS A 178 -10.08 -1.35 13.54
N TYR A 179 -8.93 -0.76 13.20
CA TYR A 179 -8.32 -0.92 11.89
C TYR A 179 -7.77 -2.35 11.72
N PHE A 180 -7.16 -2.90 12.77
CA PHE A 180 -6.73 -4.30 12.77
C PHE A 180 -7.93 -5.26 12.80
N HIS A 181 -8.99 -4.96 13.55
CA HIS A 181 -10.23 -5.74 13.47
C HIS A 181 -10.80 -5.78 12.04
N ARG A 182 -10.76 -4.64 11.33
CA ARG A 182 -11.13 -4.59 9.90
C ARG A 182 -10.19 -5.42 9.04
N TYR A 183 -8.90 -5.44 9.32
CA TYR A 183 -7.95 -6.31 8.63
C TYR A 183 -8.31 -7.79 8.80
N LEU A 184 -8.65 -8.22 10.02
CA LEU A 184 -9.08 -9.60 10.27
C LEU A 184 -10.38 -9.96 9.51
N GLN A 185 -11.34 -9.03 9.40
CA GLN A 185 -12.54 -9.23 8.58
C GLN A 185 -12.20 -9.45 7.09
N TRP A 186 -11.18 -8.76 6.57
CA TRP A 186 -10.68 -9.00 5.22
C TRP A 186 -9.97 -10.36 5.08
N LYS A 187 -9.14 -10.74 6.05
CA LYS A 187 -8.50 -12.08 6.07
C LYS A 187 -9.53 -13.20 6.17
N TRP A 188 -10.62 -12.98 6.89
CA TRP A 188 -11.74 -13.92 6.93
C TRP A 188 -12.38 -14.10 5.55
N LEU A 189 -12.64 -12.99 4.83
CA LEU A 189 -13.19 -13.07 3.47
C LEU A 189 -12.24 -13.78 2.51
N GLU A 190 -10.94 -13.52 2.61
CA GLU A 190 -9.90 -14.15 1.79
C GLU A 190 -9.79 -15.67 2.02
N LYS A 191 -10.02 -16.13 3.26
CA LYS A 191 -9.99 -17.57 3.60
C LYS A 191 -11.22 -18.35 3.14
N ARG A 192 -12.23 -17.70 2.58
CA ARG A 192 -13.46 -18.39 2.15
C ARG A 192 -13.17 -19.37 1.02
N PRO A 193 -13.90 -20.50 0.96
CA PRO A 193 -13.77 -21.44 -0.14
C PRO A 193 -14.03 -20.77 -1.49
N VAL A 194 -13.18 -21.10 -2.46
CA VAL A 194 -13.33 -20.69 -3.85
C VAL A 194 -13.80 -21.91 -4.65
N ASP A 195 -14.86 -21.73 -5.42
CA ASP A 195 -15.46 -22.78 -6.24
C ASP A 195 -15.81 -22.26 -7.64
N LYS A 196 -16.37 -23.14 -8.47
CA LYS A 196 -16.80 -22.81 -9.84
C LYS A 196 -17.87 -21.70 -9.91
N HIS A 197 -18.59 -21.44 -8.81
CA HIS A 197 -19.62 -20.40 -8.74
C HIS A 197 -19.04 -19.03 -8.36
N THR A 198 -17.77 -18.99 -7.95
CA THR A 198 -17.03 -17.74 -7.68
C THR A 198 -16.74 -16.99 -8.98
N PHE A 199 -16.61 -17.70 -10.10
CA PHE A 199 -16.20 -17.15 -11.39
C PHE A 199 -17.31 -17.18 -12.43
N ARG A 200 -17.23 -16.28 -13.40
CA ARG A 200 -17.95 -16.37 -14.67
C ARG A 200 -16.98 -16.82 -15.75
N LEU A 201 -17.32 -17.90 -16.45
CA LEU A 201 -16.55 -18.38 -17.60
C LEU A 201 -17.03 -17.70 -18.89
N TYR A 202 -16.06 -17.34 -19.74
CA TYR A 202 -16.30 -16.79 -21.07
C TYR A 202 -15.87 -17.79 -22.13
N ARG A 203 -15.00 -17.39 -23.07
CA ARG A 203 -14.54 -18.24 -24.18
C ARG A 203 -13.23 -18.96 -23.85
N VAL A 204 -12.97 -20.04 -24.58
CA VAL A 204 -11.66 -20.68 -24.65
C VAL A 204 -10.66 -19.74 -25.34
N LEU A 205 -9.51 -19.53 -24.71
CA LEU A 205 -8.38 -18.77 -25.23
C LEU A 205 -7.34 -19.67 -25.91
N GLY A 206 -7.21 -20.91 -25.45
CA GLY A 206 -6.30 -21.90 -26.03
C GLY A 206 -6.48 -23.28 -25.41
N LYS A 207 -5.82 -24.28 -25.99
CA LYS A 207 -5.79 -25.67 -25.48
C LYS A 207 -4.36 -26.05 -25.11
N GLY A 208 -4.21 -26.71 -23.97
CA GLY A 208 -2.95 -27.27 -23.48
C GLY A 208 -3.05 -28.79 -23.30
N GLY A 209 -1.95 -29.41 -22.84
CA GLY A 209 -1.86 -30.88 -22.73
C GLY A 209 -2.86 -31.52 -21.76
N PHE A 210 -3.35 -30.79 -20.76
CA PHE A 210 -4.25 -31.29 -19.72
C PHE A 210 -5.61 -30.59 -19.68
N GLY A 211 -5.96 -29.80 -20.70
CA GLY A 211 -7.25 -29.13 -20.76
C GLY A 211 -7.23 -27.81 -21.53
N GLU A 212 -8.23 -26.97 -21.26
CA GLU A 212 -8.46 -25.71 -21.96
C GLU A 212 -8.18 -24.52 -21.04
N VAL A 213 -7.63 -23.45 -21.61
CA VAL A 213 -7.47 -22.17 -20.92
C VAL A 213 -8.64 -21.29 -21.32
N CYS A 214 -9.49 -20.94 -20.35
CA CYS A 214 -10.67 -20.08 -20.57
C CYS A 214 -10.48 -18.71 -19.93
N ALA A 215 -11.04 -17.68 -20.55
CA ALA A 215 -11.20 -16.40 -19.89
C ALA A 215 -12.24 -16.50 -18.78
N CYS A 216 -11.95 -15.94 -17.60
CA CYS A 216 -12.90 -15.84 -16.50
C CYS A 216 -12.86 -14.44 -15.84
N GLN A 217 -13.93 -14.11 -15.11
CA GLN A 217 -14.06 -12.92 -14.25
C GLN A 217 -14.53 -13.34 -12.87
#